data_AF-A0A969KN82-F1
#
_entry.id   AF-A0A969KN82-F1
#
_cell.length_a   1.000
_cell.length_b   1.000
_cell.length_c   1.000
_cell.angle_alpha   90.00
_cell.angle_beta   90.00
_cell.angle_gamma   90.00
#
_symmetry.space_group_name_H-M   'P 1'
#
loop_
_entity.id
_entity.type
_entity.pdbx_description
1 polymer ?
#
loop_
_entity_poly.entity_id
_entity_poly.type
_entity_poly.pdbx_seq_one_letter_code
_entity_poly.pdbx_strand_id
1 'polypeptide(L)'
;MLKRILKFIWDISLAILFLIAIALFLPKILFWMFAQPRTYTIEDVESTRIAIVFGAGLLRDGSAGPVLSDRVQTAVSLYQQGKVENY
;
A
#
# COMPACT_ATOMS: atom_id res chain seq x y z
N MET A 1 -29.69 19.13 35.70
CA MET A 1 -28.47 18.31 35.86
C MET A 1 -28.35 17.25 34.76
N LEU A 2 -29.41 16.48 34.45
CA LEU A 2 -29.43 15.46 33.40
C LEU A 2 -28.95 15.95 32.01
N LYS A 3 -29.41 17.12 31.54
CA LYS A 3 -28.99 17.69 30.24
C LYS A 3 -27.49 17.99 30.16
N ARG A 4 -26.85 18.37 31.29
CA ARG A 4 -25.39 18.63 31.35
C ARG A 4 -24.61 17.32 31.28
N ILE A 5 -25.10 16.28 31.98
CA ILE A 5 -24.52 14.93 31.93
C ILE A 5 -24.63 14.34 30.52
N LEU A 6 -25.80 14.48 29.88
CA LEU A 6 -26.02 13.96 28.54
C LEU A 6 -25.11 14.64 27.49
N LYS A 7 -24.96 15.97 27.58
CA LYS A 7 -24.01 16.72 26.73
C LYS A 7 -22.57 16.27 26.95
N PHE A 8 -22.16 16.06 28.20
CA PHE A 8 -20.81 15.60 28.53
C PHE A 8 -20.52 14.20 27.96
N ILE A 9 -21.47 13.26 28.07
CA ILE A 9 -21.35 11.92 27.48
C ILE A 9 -21.25 12.02 25.95
N TRP A 10 -22.05 12.89 25.33
CA TRP A 10 -22.01 13.13 23.89
C TRP A 10 -20.64 13.65 23.44
N ASP A 11 -20.11 14.69 24.10
CA ASP A 11 -18.81 15.27 23.77
C ASP A 11 -17.66 14.24 23.94
N ILE A 12 -17.72 13.40 24.98
CA ILE A 12 -16.76 12.29 25.16
C ILE A 12 -16.89 11.25 24.05
N SER A 13 -18.11 10.87 23.69
CA SER A 13 -18.33 9.87 22.64
C SER A 13 -17.78 10.34 21.28
N LEU A 14 -17.94 11.63 20.96
CA LEU A 14 -17.36 12.24 19.77
C LEU A 14 -15.83 12.28 19.83
N ALA A 15 -15.25 12.63 20.98
CA ALA A 15 -13.80 12.61 21.15
C ALA A 15 -13.22 11.21 20.97
N ILE A 16 -13.86 10.17 21.52
CA ILE A 16 -13.45 8.77 21.36
C ILE A 16 -13.56 8.35 19.89
N LEU A 17 -14.68 8.66 19.23
CA LEU A 17 -14.87 8.35 17.81
C LEU A 17 -13.79 9.00 16.94
N PHE A 18 -13.45 10.25 17.23
CA PHE A 18 -12.40 10.99 16.53
C PHE A 18 -11.01 10.34 16.73
N LEU A 19 -10.68 9.93 17.97
CA LEU A 19 -9.43 9.24 18.27
C LEU A 19 -9.35 7.88 17.56
N ILE A 20 -10.45 7.12 17.51
CA ILE A 20 -10.51 5.86 16.77
C ILE A 20 -10.31 6.10 15.27
N ALA A 21 -10.94 7.13 14.71
CA ALA A 21 -10.74 7.49 13.31
C ALA A 21 -9.27 7.81 13.04
N ILE A 22 -8.63 8.65 13.86
CA ILE A 22 -7.19 8.93 13.73
C ILE A 22 -6.38 7.64 13.80
N ALA A 23 -6.62 6.77 14.77
CA ALA A 23 -5.88 5.53 14.93
C ALA A 23 -5.99 4.60 13.70
N LEU A 24 -7.15 4.56 13.04
CA LEU A 24 -7.38 3.74 11.85
C LEU A 24 -6.81 4.37 10.57
N PHE A 25 -6.93 5.70 10.41
CA PHE A 25 -6.56 6.36 9.16
C PHE A 25 -5.11 6.85 9.13
N LEU A 26 -4.56 7.27 10.28
CA LEU A 26 -3.22 7.86 10.33
C LEU A 26 -2.13 6.91 9.83
N PRO A 27 -2.07 5.62 10.21
CA PRO A 27 -1.04 4.70 9.69
C PRO A 27 -1.11 4.55 8.17
N LYS A 28 -2.32 4.49 7.60
CA LYS A 28 -2.53 4.38 6.16
C LYS A 28 -2.05 5.62 5.43
N ILE A 29 -2.36 6.82 5.94
CA ILE A 29 -1.93 8.09 5.35
C ILE A 29 -0.40 8.19 5.40
N LEU A 30 0.21 7.88 6.54
CA LEU A 30 1.67 7.91 6.70
C LEU A 30 2.36 6.93 5.75
N PHE A 31 1.85 5.70 5.65
CA PHE A 31 2.38 4.71 4.72
C PHE A 31 2.27 5.17 3.27
N TRP A 32 1.12 5.73 2.89
CA TRP A 32 0.91 6.23 1.53
C TRP A 32 1.86 7.40 1.22
N MET A 33 1.98 8.39 2.11
CA MET A 33 2.92 9.50 1.94
C MET A 33 4.38 9.04 1.83
N PHE A 34 4.76 7.96 2.54
CA PHE A 34 6.09 7.40 2.45
C PHE A 34 6.31 6.59 1.16
N ALA A 35 5.31 5.83 0.72
CA ALA A 35 5.42 4.94 -0.43
C ALA A 35 5.32 5.68 -1.78
N GLN A 36 4.40 6.65 -1.90
CA GLN A 36 4.12 7.36 -3.16
C GLN A 36 5.36 7.89 -3.89
N PRO A 37 6.29 8.63 -3.27
CA PRO A 37 7.46 9.16 -3.98
C PRO A 37 8.50 8.09 -4.37
N ARG A 38 8.28 6.82 -4.01
CA ARG A 38 9.16 5.68 -4.31
C ARG A 38 8.49 4.64 -5.21
N THR A 39 7.26 4.90 -5.63
CA THR A 39 6.50 4.04 -6.52
C THR A 39 6.43 4.72 -7.88
N TYR A 40 7.01 4.07 -8.89
CA TYR A 40 7.07 4.58 -10.25
C TYR A 40 6.22 3.71 -11.17
N THR A 41 5.73 4.33 -12.24
CA THR A 41 5.16 3.59 -13.38
C THR A 41 6.31 2.93 -14.16
N ILE A 42 5.96 2.01 -15.06
CA ILE A 42 6.96 1.35 -15.91
C ILE A 42 7.62 2.37 -16.85
N GLU A 43 6.87 3.38 -17.27
CA GLU A 43 7.31 4.42 -18.19
C GLU A 43 8.29 5.37 -17.50
N ASP A 44 7.97 5.80 -16.27
CA ASP A 44 8.70 6.83 -15.53
C ASP A 44 9.92 6.30 -14.76
N VAL A 45 10.03 4.99 -14.56
CA VAL A 45 11.15 4.42 -13.80
C VAL A 45 12.47 4.55 -14.57
N GLU A 46 13.52 4.94 -13.86
CA GLU A 46 14.88 4.98 -14.39
C GLU A 46 15.42 3.57 -14.64
N SER A 47 16.20 3.39 -15.71
CA SER A 47 16.83 2.11 -16.01
C SER A 47 17.86 1.75 -14.94
N THR A 48 17.83 0.50 -14.50
CA THR A 48 18.73 -0.04 -13.48
C THR A 48 19.35 -1.35 -13.94
N ARG A 49 20.46 -1.75 -13.34
CA ARG A 49 21.12 -3.02 -13.67
C ARG A 49 20.33 -4.24 -13.18
N ILE A 50 19.62 -4.11 -12.05
CA ILE A 50 18.97 -5.24 -11.38
C ILE A 50 17.58 -4.83 -10.93
N ALA A 51 16.58 -5.64 -11.28
CA ALA A 51 15.24 -5.59 -10.70
C ALA A 51 15.02 -6.81 -9.78
N ILE A 52 14.51 -6.56 -8.57
CA ILE A 52 14.19 -7.60 -7.59
C ILE A 52 12.67 -7.76 -7.52
N VAL A 53 12.19 -8.99 -7.78
CA VAL A 53 10.77 -9.33 -7.68
C VAL A 53 10.55 -10.09 -6.38
N PHE A 54 9.92 -9.43 -5.40
CA PHE A 54 9.56 -10.10 -4.15
C PHE A 54 8.50 -11.17 -4.39
N GLY A 55 8.76 -12.38 -3.91
CA GLY A 55 7.83 -13.50 -3.98
C GLY A 55 6.47 -13.22 -3.34
N ALA A 56 5.49 -14.02 -3.73
CA ALA A 56 4.13 -14.02 -3.20
C ALA A 56 3.54 -15.43 -3.31
N GLY A 57 2.32 -15.62 -2.80
CA GLY A 57 1.70 -16.94 -2.70
C GLY A 57 1.34 -17.56 -4.05
N LEU A 58 1.42 -18.88 -4.11
CA LEU A 58 0.84 -19.70 -5.16
C LEU A 58 -0.57 -20.16 -4.76
N LEU A 59 -1.41 -20.43 -5.75
CA LEU A 59 -2.68 -21.13 -5.56
C LEU A 59 -2.43 -22.62 -5.32
N ARG A 60 -3.47 -23.34 -4.89
CA ARG A 60 -3.37 -24.77 -4.54
C ARG A 60 -2.99 -25.66 -5.72
N ASP A 61 -3.25 -25.22 -6.94
CA ASP A 61 -2.88 -25.87 -8.18
C ASP A 61 -1.46 -25.52 -8.66
N GLY A 62 -0.72 -24.71 -7.89
CA GLY A 62 0.63 -24.26 -8.20
C GLY A 62 0.69 -23.05 -9.13
N SER A 63 -0.45 -22.53 -9.60
CA SER A 63 -0.47 -21.30 -10.39
C SER A 63 -0.15 -20.08 -9.53
N ALA A 64 0.32 -19.01 -10.18
CA ALA A 64 0.65 -17.77 -9.49
C ALA A 64 -0.61 -17.12 -8.91
N GLY A 65 -0.61 -16.82 -7.62
CA GLY A 65 -1.68 -16.02 -7.02
C GLY A 65 -1.70 -14.60 -7.63
N PRO A 66 -2.81 -13.85 -7.48
CA PRO A 66 -2.98 -12.55 -8.14
C PRO A 66 -1.80 -11.57 -7.91
N VAL A 67 -1.29 -11.53 -6.68
CA VAL A 67 -0.16 -10.67 -6.31
C VAL A 67 1.15 -11.13 -6.96
N LEU A 68 1.39 -12.44 -7.07
CA LEU A 68 2.60 -12.95 -7.71
C LEU A 68 2.54 -12.70 -9.22
N SER A 69 1.39 -12.97 -9.84
CA SER A 69 1.15 -12.77 -11.27
C SER A 69 1.42 -11.32 -11.69
N ASP A 70 0.83 -10.36 -10.97
CA ASP A 70 0.99 -8.92 -11.24
C ASP A 70 2.46 -8.45 -11.14
N ARG A 71 3.17 -8.90 -10.11
CA ARG A 71 4.59 -8.57 -9.90
C ARG A 71 5.49 -9.16 -10.97
N VAL A 72 5.28 -10.43 -11.33
CA VAL A 72 6.05 -11.11 -12.36
C VAL A 72 5.79 -10.46 -13.72
N GLN A 73 4.54 -10.12 -14.01
CA GLN A 73 4.18 -9.42 -15.25
C GLN A 73 4.88 -8.07 -15.34
N THR A 74 4.84 -7.26 -14.27
CA THR A 74 5.55 -5.98 -14.20
C THR A 74 7.05 -6.15 -14.44
N ALA A 75 7.68 -7.17 -13.84
CA ALA A 75 9.10 -7.45 -14.02
C ALA A 75 9.45 -7.83 -15.45
N VAL A 76 8.62 -8.67 -16.09
CA VAL A 76 8.77 -9.02 -17.51
C VAL A 76 8.65 -7.78 -18.39
N SER A 77 7.69 -6.89 -18.10
CA SER A 77 7.54 -5.63 -18.84
C SER A 77 8.77 -4.72 -18.68
N LEU A 78 9.31 -4.57 -17.47
CA LEU A 78 10.53 -3.79 -17.23
C LEU A 78 11.73 -4.36 -18.02
N TYR A 79 11.87 -5.68 -18.03
CA TYR A 79 12.91 -6.37 -18.80
C TYR A 79 12.76 -6.14 -20.31
N GLN A 80 11.55 -6.36 -20.85
CA GLN A 80 11.27 -6.20 -22.27
C GLN A 80 11.43 -4.75 -22.77
N GLN A 81 11.18 -3.78 -21.90
CA GLN A 81 11.36 -2.35 -22.21
C GLN A 81 12.80 -1.84 -21.99
N GLY A 82 13.76 -2.72 -21.64
CA GLY A 82 15.14 -2.33 -21.40
C GLY A 82 15.33 -1.43 -20.17
N LYS A 83 14.37 -1.44 -19.24
CA LYS A 83 14.49 -0.79 -17.93
C LYS A 83 15.40 -1.57 -16.97
N VAL A 84 15.73 -2.81 -17.33
CA VAL A 84 16.68 -3.67 -16.61
C VAL A 84 17.78 -4.12 -17.57
N GLU A 85 19.05 -3.99 -17.18
CA GLU A 85 20.18 -4.44 -18.01
C GLU A 85 20.17 -5.97 -18.21
N ASN A 86 20.54 -6.39 -19.41
CA ASN A 86 20.86 -7.78 -19.74
C ASN A 86 22.38 -7.90 -19.84
N TYR A 87 22.97 -8.78 -19.03
CA TYR A 87 24.39 -9.13 -19.16
C TYR A 87 24.65 -9.95 -20.42
#